data_AF-A0A2S2P4F9-F1
#
_entry.id   AF-A0A2S2P4F9-F1
#
_cell.length_a   1.000
_cell.length_b   1.000
_cell.length_c   1.000
_cell.angle_alpha   90.00
_cell.angle_beta   90.00
_cell.angle_gamma   90.00
#
_symmetry.space_group_name_H-M   'P 1'
#
loop_
_entity.id
_entity.type
_entity.pdbx_description
1 polymer ?
#
loop_
_entity_poly.entity_id
_entity_poly.type
_entity_poly.pdbx_seq_one_letter_code
_entity_poly.pdbx_strand_id
1 'polypeptide(L)'
;MLESAFVHLPHPSDSERIKLYLPRNPCTTPHYYNQGPLPHSDSLEFFQRLSTESLFFIFYYMEGSKAQYLAAKALKKQSWRFHTKYMMWFQRHEEPKLINEEYEQGTYIYFDYEKWGQRKKEGFTFEYKYLEDRELN
;
A
#
# COMPACT_ATOMS: atom_id res chain seq x y z
N MET A 1 -38.49 23.15 -2.05
CA MET A 1 -37.78 21.90 -2.39
C MET A 1 -36.33 22.13 -2.80
N LEU A 2 -36.04 23.05 -3.73
CA LEU A 2 -34.66 23.35 -4.17
C LEU A 2 -33.75 23.88 -3.06
N GLU A 3 -34.20 24.86 -2.28
CA GLU A 3 -33.40 25.43 -1.17
C GLU A 3 -33.01 24.38 -0.13
N SER A 4 -33.94 23.47 0.22
CA SER A 4 -33.67 22.38 1.17
C SER A 4 -32.64 21.38 0.64
N ALA A 5 -32.58 21.17 -0.69
CA ALA A 5 -31.57 20.32 -1.30
C ALA A 5 -30.21 21.03 -1.36
N PHE A 6 -30.20 22.34 -1.59
CA PHE A 6 -28.97 23.15 -1.63
C PHE A 6 -28.22 23.17 -0.30
N VAL A 7 -28.93 23.21 0.84
CA VAL A 7 -28.28 23.17 2.16
C VAL A 7 -27.77 21.78 2.55
N HIS A 8 -28.16 20.72 1.81
CA HIS A 8 -27.74 19.33 2.04
C HIS A 8 -27.18 18.71 0.75
N LEU A 9 -26.31 19.44 0.05
CA LEU A 9 -25.66 18.90 -1.15
C LEU A 9 -24.92 17.60 -0.81
N PRO A 10 -24.96 16.60 -1.69
CA PRO A 10 -24.26 15.35 -1.48
C PRO A 10 -22.76 15.60 -1.32
N HIS A 11 -22.17 14.94 -0.34
CA HIS A 11 -20.75 15.01 -0.10
C HIS A 11 -20.02 14.08 -1.08
N PRO A 12 -18.77 14.37 -1.49
CA PRO A 12 -18.03 13.47 -2.39
C PRO A 12 -17.89 12.02 -1.88
N SER A 13 -17.95 11.80 -0.57
CA SER A 13 -17.95 10.45 0.02
C SER A 13 -19.19 9.63 -0.32
N ASP A 14 -20.32 10.26 -0.62
CA ASP A 14 -21.61 9.57 -0.83
C ASP A 14 -21.60 8.73 -2.12
N SER A 15 -20.64 8.98 -3.01
CA SER A 15 -20.43 8.24 -4.26
C SER A 15 -19.18 7.33 -4.23
N GLU A 16 -18.42 7.32 -3.13
CA GLU A 16 -17.20 6.52 -2.99
C GLU A 16 -17.42 5.34 -2.03
N ARG A 17 -16.57 4.30 -2.12
CA ARG A 17 -16.52 3.28 -1.07
C ARG A 17 -16.07 3.92 0.24
N ILE A 18 -16.58 3.39 1.36
CA ILE A 18 -16.19 3.86 2.70
C ILE A 18 -14.69 3.70 2.88
N LYS A 19 -14.03 4.80 3.29
CA LYS A 19 -12.61 4.84 3.64
C LYS A 19 -12.47 4.84 5.15
N LEU A 20 -12.02 3.71 5.71
CA LEU A 20 -11.95 3.52 7.16
C LEU A 20 -10.91 4.43 7.85
N TYR A 21 -9.75 4.59 7.23
CA TYR A 21 -8.61 5.28 7.85
C TYR A 21 -8.45 6.73 7.42
N LEU A 22 -8.78 7.03 6.15
CA LEU A 22 -8.59 8.34 5.54
C LEU A 22 -9.92 8.85 4.94
N PRO A 23 -10.92 9.16 5.78
CA PRO A 23 -12.18 9.75 5.32
C PRO A 23 -11.92 11.12 4.70
N ARG A 24 -12.71 11.49 3.69
CA ARG A 24 -12.63 12.85 3.13
C ARG A 24 -13.14 13.86 4.16
N ASN A 25 -12.31 14.81 4.52
CA ASN A 25 -12.65 15.93 5.40
C ASN A 25 -12.28 17.27 4.73
N PRO A 26 -13.16 17.82 3.86
CA PRO A 26 -12.90 19.10 3.21
C PRO A 26 -12.77 20.23 4.24
N CYS A 27 -11.76 21.07 4.09
CA CYS A 27 -11.59 22.29 4.88
C CYS A 27 -11.08 23.43 4.01
N THR A 28 -11.27 24.67 4.45
CA THR A 28 -10.72 25.84 3.78
C THR A 28 -9.22 25.88 4.01
N THR A 29 -8.45 25.76 2.92
CA THR A 29 -6.99 25.92 2.96
C THR A 29 -6.59 27.26 2.34
N PRO A 30 -5.54 27.95 2.85
CA PRO A 30 -5.06 29.19 2.25
C PRO A 30 -4.62 29.01 0.78
N HIS A 31 -4.94 29.99 -0.08
CA HIS A 31 -4.72 29.90 -1.53
C HIS A 31 -3.26 29.73 -1.98
N TYR A 32 -2.30 30.07 -1.12
CA TYR A 32 -0.87 29.89 -1.41
C TYR A 32 -0.38 28.44 -1.22
N TYR A 33 -1.19 27.55 -0.63
CA TYR A 33 -0.91 26.12 -0.61
C TYR A 33 -1.40 25.43 -1.90
N ASN A 34 -0.84 24.26 -2.19
CA ASN A 34 -1.29 23.43 -3.31
C ASN A 34 -2.75 22.99 -3.09
N GLN A 35 -3.65 23.51 -3.93
CA GLN A 35 -5.10 23.23 -3.85
C GLN A 35 -5.50 21.89 -4.48
N GLY A 36 -4.57 21.26 -5.22
CA GLY A 36 -4.82 20.01 -5.93
C GLY A 36 -3.58 19.12 -5.99
N PRO A 37 -3.75 17.87 -6.44
CA PRO A 37 -2.65 16.93 -6.62
C PRO A 37 -1.66 17.44 -7.68
N LEU A 38 -0.41 16.99 -7.56
CA LEU A 38 0.63 17.31 -8.53
C LEU A 38 0.33 16.67 -9.90
N PRO A 39 0.72 17.32 -11.02
CA PRO A 39 0.61 16.72 -12.33
C PRO A 39 1.33 15.35 -12.40
N HIS A 40 0.70 14.38 -13.07
CA HIS A 40 1.23 13.02 -13.26
C HIS A 40 1.50 12.24 -11.96
N SER A 41 0.93 12.66 -10.82
CA SER A 41 1.08 11.93 -9.55
C SER A 41 0.34 10.59 -9.50
N ASP A 42 -0.43 10.26 -10.53
CA ASP A 42 -1.18 9.00 -10.65
C ASP A 42 -0.50 7.95 -11.55
N SER A 43 0.73 8.22 -11.99
CA SER A 43 1.55 7.28 -12.79
C SER A 43 2.33 6.30 -11.90
N LEU A 44 2.70 5.14 -12.45
CA LEU A 44 3.58 4.21 -11.76
C LEU A 44 4.98 4.80 -11.52
N GLU A 45 5.51 5.62 -12.44
CA GLU A 45 6.83 6.23 -12.25
C GLU A 45 6.84 7.20 -11.07
N PHE A 46 5.72 7.89 -10.80
CA PHE A 46 5.59 8.67 -9.58
C PHE A 46 5.73 7.81 -8.33
N PHE A 47 5.00 6.69 -8.26
CA PHE A 47 5.05 5.78 -7.12
C PHE A 47 6.43 5.13 -6.94
N GLN A 48 7.15 4.81 -8.02
CA GLN A 48 8.51 4.27 -7.92
C GLN A 48 9.53 5.25 -7.29
N ARG A 49 9.23 6.55 -7.28
CA ARG A 49 10.06 7.59 -6.64
C ARG A 49 9.74 7.78 -5.15
N LEU A 50 8.63 7.21 -4.66
CA LEU A 50 8.26 7.30 -3.25
C LEU A 50 9.15 6.39 -2.39
N SER A 51 9.30 6.78 -1.13
CA SER A 51 9.95 5.91 -0.14
C SER A 51 9.13 4.65 0.11
N THR A 52 9.78 3.56 0.54
CA THR A 52 9.08 2.32 0.89
C THR A 52 8.05 2.54 1.99
N GLU A 53 8.35 3.37 2.99
CA GLU A 53 7.39 3.74 4.05
C GLU A 53 6.12 4.39 3.47
N SER A 54 6.27 5.34 2.54
CA SER A 54 5.11 5.95 1.86
C SER A 54 4.30 4.93 1.06
N LEU A 55 4.98 3.97 0.41
CA LEU A 55 4.31 2.90 -0.31
C LEU A 55 3.54 1.96 0.64
N PHE A 56 4.11 1.61 1.79
CA PHE A 56 3.41 0.84 2.83
C PHE A 56 2.22 1.61 3.40
N PHE A 57 2.36 2.92 3.63
CA PHE A 57 1.25 3.78 4.06
C PHE A 57 0.09 3.72 3.08
N ILE A 58 0.37 3.92 1.80
CA ILE A 58 -0.66 3.83 0.77
C ILE A 58 -1.27 2.42 0.73
N PHE A 59 -0.44 1.37 0.85
CA PHE A 59 -0.91 0.00 0.80
C PHE A 59 -1.88 -0.36 1.93
N TYR A 60 -1.58 0.03 3.18
CA TYR A 60 -2.38 -0.33 4.35
C TYR A 60 -3.56 0.62 4.61
N TYR A 61 -3.41 1.92 4.32
CA TYR A 61 -4.41 2.92 4.68
C TYR A 61 -5.32 3.37 3.52
N MET A 62 -4.99 3.01 2.28
CA MET A 62 -5.80 3.31 1.09
C MET A 62 -6.32 2.03 0.41
N GLU A 63 -6.73 1.06 1.22
CA GLU A 63 -7.25 -0.24 0.77
C GLU A 63 -8.36 -0.10 -0.28
N GLY A 64 -8.31 -0.93 -1.32
CA GLY A 64 -9.29 -0.97 -2.40
C GLY A 64 -9.18 0.17 -3.42
N SER A 65 -8.12 0.99 -3.37
CA SER A 65 -7.92 2.12 -4.28
C SER A 65 -6.91 1.82 -5.41
N LYS A 66 -6.97 2.61 -6.50
CA LYS A 66 -5.92 2.63 -7.54
C LYS A 66 -4.54 2.92 -6.93
N ALA A 67 -4.48 3.74 -5.88
CA ALA A 67 -3.23 4.07 -5.20
C ALA A 67 -2.59 2.85 -4.51
N GLN A 68 -3.38 2.02 -3.82
CA GLN A 68 -2.89 0.75 -3.25
C GLN A 68 -2.31 -0.16 -4.34
N TYR A 69 -2.99 -0.29 -5.47
CA TYR A 69 -2.49 -1.08 -6.61
C TYR A 69 -1.16 -0.56 -7.16
N LEU A 70 -1.04 0.75 -7.35
CA LEU A 70 0.21 1.37 -7.81
C LEU A 70 1.33 1.22 -6.78
N ALA A 71 1.02 1.33 -5.49
CA ALA A 71 1.99 1.10 -4.42
C ALA A 71 2.48 -0.34 -4.39
N ALA A 72 1.58 -1.32 -4.49
CA ALA A 72 1.94 -2.74 -4.58
C ALA A 72 2.82 -3.01 -5.82
N LYS A 73 2.50 -2.44 -6.97
CA LYS A 73 3.34 -2.53 -8.18
C LYS A 73 4.73 -1.95 -7.98
N ALA A 74 4.84 -0.78 -7.34
CA ALA A 74 6.11 -0.16 -7.05
C ALA A 74 6.95 -1.00 -6.06
N LEU A 75 6.33 -1.52 -5.00
CA LEU A 75 6.95 -2.44 -4.04
C LEU A 75 7.47 -3.72 -4.73
N LYS A 76 6.66 -4.35 -5.59
CA LYS A 76 7.08 -5.53 -6.37
C LYS A 76 8.30 -5.25 -7.26
N LYS A 77 8.33 -4.08 -7.93
CA LYS A 77 9.49 -3.62 -8.71
C LYS A 77 10.73 -3.33 -7.87
N GLN A 78 10.55 -3.00 -6.59
CA GLN A 78 11.61 -2.86 -5.59
C GLN A 78 11.91 -4.19 -4.86
N SER A 79 11.55 -5.34 -5.46
CA SER A 79 11.82 -6.69 -4.92
C SER A 79 11.15 -7.01 -3.58
N TRP A 80 10.07 -6.32 -3.23
CA TRP A 80 9.20 -6.73 -2.12
C TRP A 80 8.19 -7.78 -2.58
N ARG A 81 7.83 -8.70 -1.68
CA ARG A 81 6.80 -9.73 -1.86
C ARG A 81 5.84 -9.72 -0.69
N PHE A 82 4.55 -9.84 -0.97
CA PHE A 82 3.50 -9.81 0.04
C PHE A 82 3.18 -11.23 0.53
N HIS A 83 3.25 -11.42 1.84
CA HIS A 83 2.95 -12.70 2.47
C HIS A 83 1.49 -12.73 2.92
N THR A 84 0.62 -13.46 2.22
CA THR A 84 -0.85 -13.41 2.40
C THR A 84 -1.32 -13.79 3.79
N LYS A 85 -0.63 -14.73 4.48
CA LYS A 85 -0.97 -15.09 5.88
C LYS A 85 -0.63 -14.01 6.91
N TYR A 86 0.51 -13.34 6.76
CA TYR A 86 0.96 -12.31 7.72
C TYR A 86 0.50 -10.92 7.32
N MET A 87 0.02 -10.76 6.09
CA MET A 87 -0.36 -9.48 5.50
C MET A 87 0.77 -8.45 5.57
N MET A 88 2.02 -8.92 5.41
CA MET A 88 3.23 -8.11 5.49
C MET A 88 4.07 -8.26 4.23
N TRP A 89 4.82 -7.21 3.91
CA TRP A 89 5.77 -7.21 2.81
C TRP A 89 7.14 -7.63 3.30
N PHE A 90 7.78 -8.53 2.56
CA PHE A 90 9.11 -9.08 2.81
C PHE A 90 10.04 -8.80 1.64
N GLN A 91 11.32 -8.57 1.94
CA GLN A 91 12.40 -8.47 0.97
C GLN A 91 13.56 -9.31 1.50
N ARG A 92 14.21 -10.08 0.61
CA ARG A 92 15.42 -10.84 0.95
C ARG A 92 16.51 -9.86 1.38
N HIS A 93 17.08 -10.05 2.57
CA HIS A 93 18.22 -9.25 3.03
C HIS A 93 19.54 -9.76 2.44
N GLU A 94 19.61 -11.07 2.24
CA GLU A 94 20.70 -11.81 1.60
C GLU A 94 20.10 -12.99 0.81
N GLU A 95 20.92 -13.71 0.05
CA GLU A 95 20.49 -14.92 -0.64
C GLU A 95 19.99 -15.97 0.39
N PRO A 96 18.80 -16.57 0.20
CA PRO A 96 18.27 -17.53 1.15
C PRO A 96 19.15 -18.78 1.20
N LYS A 97 19.30 -19.33 2.41
CA LYS A 97 20.15 -20.49 2.69
C LYS A 97 19.56 -21.78 2.14
N LEU A 98 18.23 -21.85 2.03
CA LEU A 98 17.50 -23.00 1.48
C LEU A 98 16.44 -22.49 0.51
N ILE A 99 16.34 -23.14 -0.65
CA ILE A 99 15.29 -22.93 -1.64
C ILE A 99 14.85 -24.30 -2.13
N ASN A 100 13.55 -24.58 -2.09
CA ASN A 100 12.95 -25.75 -2.75
C ASN A 100 11.63 -25.33 -3.42
N GLU A 101 10.81 -26.28 -3.86
CA GLU A 101 9.55 -26.00 -4.56
C GLU A 101 8.42 -25.48 -3.64
N GLU A 102 8.53 -25.69 -2.33
CA GLU A 102 7.48 -25.36 -1.36
C GLU A 102 7.76 -24.05 -0.62
N TYR A 103 9.03 -23.77 -0.33
CA TYR A 103 9.46 -22.63 0.44
C TYR A 103 10.89 -22.19 0.15
N GLU A 104 11.22 -20.99 0.64
CA GLU A 104 12.59 -20.54 0.84
C GLU A 104 12.82 -20.18 2.31
N GLN A 105 14.04 -20.40 2.80
CA GLN A 105 14.42 -20.04 4.16
C GLN A 105 15.69 -19.20 4.15
N GLY A 106 15.64 -18.05 4.82
CA GLY A 106 16.74 -17.10 4.82
C GLY A 106 16.54 -15.94 5.76
N THR A 107 17.35 -14.91 5.57
CA THR A 107 17.24 -13.66 6.32
C THR A 107 16.45 -12.65 5.50
N TYR A 108 15.38 -12.10 6.08
CA TYR A 108 14.50 -11.14 5.44
C TYR A 108 14.45 -9.84 6.23
N ILE A 109 14.22 -8.75 5.52
CA ILE A 109 13.61 -7.57 6.11
C ILE A 109 12.11 -7.59 5.78
N TYR A 110 11.29 -7.12 6.71
CA TYR A 110 9.86 -7.00 6.53
C TYR A 110 9.35 -5.69 7.12
N PHE A 111 8.20 -5.24 6.65
CA PHE A 111 7.53 -4.08 7.24
C PHE A 111 6.46 -4.54 8.24
N ASP A 112 6.66 -4.20 9.51
CA ASP A 112 5.72 -4.46 10.60
C ASP A 112 4.71 -3.32 10.64
N TYR A 113 3.47 -3.57 10.20
CA TYR A 113 2.42 -2.55 10.18
C TYR A 113 1.90 -2.21 11.59
N GLU A 114 2.06 -3.09 12.58
CA GLU A 114 1.61 -2.84 13.97
C GLU A 114 2.59 -1.92 14.70
N LYS A 115 3.89 -2.11 14.46
CA LYS A 115 4.96 -1.27 15.02
C LYS A 115 5.40 -0.15 14.10
N TRP A 116 4.78 -0.03 12.92
CA TRP A 116 5.06 0.95 11.88
C TRP A 116 6.56 1.08 11.57
N GLY A 117 7.20 0.01 11.10
CA GLY A 117 8.61 0.09 10.76
C GLY A 117 9.22 -1.20 10.21
N GLN A 118 10.40 -1.04 9.59
CA GLN A 118 11.16 -2.18 9.08
C GLN A 118 11.78 -2.98 10.24
N ARG A 119 11.78 -4.30 10.08
CA ARG A 119 12.36 -5.27 11.02
C ARG A 119 13.14 -6.31 10.24
N LYS A 120 14.19 -6.88 10.87
CA LYS A 120 14.99 -7.96 10.31
C LYS A 120 14.61 -9.27 11.00
N LYS A 121 14.43 -10.34 10.22
CA LYS A 121 14.14 -11.69 10.72
C LYS A 121 15.11 -12.68 10.09
N GLU A 122 15.89 -13.32 10.94
CA GLU A 122 16.80 -14.41 10.55
C GLU A 122 16.08 -15.76 10.56
N GLY A 123 16.48 -16.65 9.66
CA GLY A 123 15.94 -18.02 9.57
C GLY A 123 14.45 -18.09 9.25
N PHE A 124 13.88 -17.04 8.66
CA PHE A 124 12.46 -17.00 8.28
C PHE A 124 12.20 -17.93 7.11
N THR A 125 11.17 -18.77 7.25
CA THR A 125 10.66 -19.63 6.17
C THR A 125 9.52 -18.93 5.47
N PHE A 126 9.74 -18.53 4.22
CA PHE A 126 8.71 -18.01 3.33
C PHE A 126 8.12 -19.19 2.55
N GLU A 127 6.94 -19.66 2.94
CA GLU A 127 6.22 -20.70 2.19
C GLU A 127 5.54 -20.10 0.96
N TYR A 128 5.80 -20.63 -0.24
CA TYR A 128 5.25 -20.08 -1.48
C TYR A 128 3.73 -20.20 -1.59
N LYS A 129 3.11 -21.06 -0.77
CA LYS A 129 1.65 -21.08 -0.60
C LYS A 129 1.04 -19.77 -0.11
N TYR A 130 1.86 -18.90 0.49
CA TYR A 130 1.46 -17.58 0.98
C TYR A 130 2.01 -16.44 0.12
N LEU A 131 2.60 -16.72 -1.04
CA LEU A 131 3.00 -15.69 -1.99
C LEU A 131 1.78 -15.19 -2.78
N GLU A 132 1.61 -13.88 -2.95
CA GLU A 132 0.39 -13.31 -3.53
C GLU A 132 0.07 -13.75 -4.97
N ASP A 133 1.06 -14.27 -5.70
CA ASP A 133 0.94 -14.62 -7.13
C ASP A 133 0.69 -16.12 -7.39
N ARG A 134 0.46 -16.95 -6.36
CA ARG A 134 0.25 -18.41 -6.55
C ARG A 134 -1.06 -18.77 -7.26
N GLU A 135 -2.12 -17.98 -7.11
CA GLU A 135 -3.43 -18.28 -7.72
C GLU A 135 -3.59 -17.73 -9.15
N LEU A 136 -2.57 -17.07 -9.69
CA LEU A 136 -2.59 -16.47 -11.03
C LEU A 136 -1.81 -17.29 -12.09
N ASN A 137 -1.34 -18.49 -11.73
CA ASN A 137 -0.64 -19.43 -12.63
C ASN A 137 -1.35 -20.79 -12.68
#